data_AF-A0AAE9AWC4-F1
#
_entry.id   AF-A0AAE9AWC4-F1
#
_cell.length_a   1.000
_cell.length_b   1.000
_cell.length_c   1.000
_cell.angle_alpha   90.00
_cell.angle_beta   90.00
_cell.angle_gamma   90.00
#
_symmetry.space_group_name_H-M   'P 1'
#
loop_
_entity.id
_entity.type
_entity.pdbx_description
1 polymer ?
#
loop_
_entity_poly.entity_id
_entity_poly.type
_entity_poly.pdbx_seq_one_letter_code
_entity_poly.pdbx_strand_id
1 'polypeptide(L)'
;TQHPLTTRHWVKDCGRVDNTALETRADVLTYTTAVLDEDVEVVGDISAEIWFRSSLPYADVFVRLCDVDPAGRSWNVCDGLVSLTDADELSRAMVRLWPTAHRFRRGHRIRVQISSGAFPRYARNPGTGEPRATAATLLPADQTIHHDPAHPSAITLPIRTSD
;
A
#
# COMPACT_ATOMS: atom_id res chain seq x y z
N THR A 1 9.94 42.31 7.17
CA THR A 1 8.55 41.86 7.42
C THR A 1 8.49 40.35 7.29
N GLN A 2 8.50 39.63 8.41
CA GLN A 2 8.29 38.17 8.41
C GLN A 2 6.79 37.90 8.37
N HIS A 3 6.33 37.17 7.37
CA HIS A 3 4.97 36.65 7.36
C HIS A 3 4.95 35.27 8.03
N PRO A 4 4.23 35.08 9.14
CA PRO A 4 4.05 33.77 9.74
C PRO A 4 3.14 32.93 8.82
N LEU A 5 3.68 31.85 8.26
CA LEU A 5 2.87 30.82 7.61
C LEU A 5 2.09 30.05 8.69
N THR A 6 0.90 30.54 9.02
CA THR A 6 -0.06 29.81 9.85
C THR A 6 -1.09 29.14 8.96
N THR A 7 -0.70 28.05 8.30
CA THR A 7 -1.66 27.19 7.60
C THR A 7 -2.24 26.21 8.61
N ARG A 8 -3.30 26.60 9.33
CA ARG A 8 -4.17 25.66 10.06
C ARG A 8 -5.19 25.06 9.09
N HIS A 9 -4.71 24.27 8.14
CA HIS A 9 -5.53 23.28 7.43
C HIS A 9 -4.76 21.97 7.49
N TRP A 10 -4.76 21.33 8.66
CA TRP A 10 -4.41 19.92 8.75
C TRP A 10 -5.52 19.16 8.04
N VAL A 11 -5.18 18.40 7.01
CA VAL A 11 -6.08 17.39 6.46
C VAL A 11 -6.42 16.46 7.63
N LYS A 12 -7.71 16.36 7.97
CA LYS A 12 -8.19 15.39 8.96
C LYS A 12 -7.68 14.01 8.52
N ASP A 13 -7.17 13.22 9.46
CA ASP A 13 -6.68 11.85 9.24
C ASP A 13 -5.34 11.76 8.46
N CYS A 14 -4.49 12.77 8.53
CA CYS A 14 -3.07 12.62 8.15
C CYS A 14 -2.25 11.94 9.25
N GLY A 15 -1.39 10.99 8.87
CA GLY A 15 -0.48 10.29 9.78
C GLY A 15 -0.94 8.86 10.08
N ARG A 16 -0.93 8.47 11.36
CA ARG A 16 -1.36 7.15 11.82
C ARG A 16 -2.88 7.09 11.94
N VAL A 17 -3.50 6.22 11.16
CA VAL A 17 -4.95 6.04 11.00
C VAL A 17 -5.28 4.55 11.13
N ASP A 18 -6.45 4.27 11.72
CA ASP A 18 -7.00 2.92 11.75
C ASP A 18 -7.61 2.56 10.39
N ASN A 19 -7.09 1.51 9.78
CA ASN A 19 -7.46 1.05 8.46
C ASN A 19 -8.45 -0.12 8.48
N THR A 20 -8.86 -0.61 9.65
CA THR A 20 -9.74 -1.77 9.77
C THR A 20 -11.02 -1.63 8.94
N ALA A 21 -11.61 -0.43 8.85
CA ALA A 21 -12.78 -0.18 8.02
C ALA A 21 -12.50 -0.18 6.50
N LEU A 22 -11.29 0.19 6.07
CA LEU A 22 -10.90 0.11 4.65
C LEU A 22 -10.68 -1.33 4.22
N GLU A 23 -10.11 -2.15 5.12
CA GLU A 23 -9.80 -3.56 4.89
C GLU A 23 -11.03 -4.46 4.74
N THR A 24 -12.24 -3.97 5.04
CA THR A 24 -13.48 -4.71 4.79
C THR A 24 -13.96 -4.61 3.34
N ARG A 25 -13.35 -3.75 2.52
CA ARG A 25 -13.75 -3.58 1.12
C ARG A 25 -13.26 -4.75 0.27
N ALA A 26 -14.10 -5.20 -0.65
CA ALA A 26 -13.75 -6.31 -1.55
C ALA A 26 -12.58 -5.99 -2.50
N ASP A 27 -12.30 -4.71 -2.75
CA ASP A 27 -11.20 -4.23 -3.60
C ASP A 27 -9.89 -3.95 -2.83
N VAL A 28 -9.83 -4.33 -1.55
CA VAL A 28 -8.64 -4.23 -0.69
C VAL A 28 -8.26 -5.64 -0.22
N LEU A 29 -7.20 -6.19 -0.82
CA LEU A 29 -6.67 -7.49 -0.41
C LEU A 29 -5.74 -7.31 0.78
N THR A 30 -5.88 -8.15 1.81
CA THR A 30 -5.00 -8.14 2.99
C THR A 30 -4.27 -9.45 3.17
N TYR A 31 -2.96 -9.39 3.39
CA TYR A 31 -2.10 -10.53 3.74
C TYR A 31 -1.51 -10.25 5.11
N THR A 32 -1.68 -11.18 6.05
CA THR A 32 -1.33 -10.95 7.46
C THR A 32 -0.49 -12.10 7.99
N THR A 33 0.61 -11.78 8.68
CA THR A 33 1.41 -12.79 9.37
C THR A 33 0.64 -13.47 10.51
N ALA A 34 1.22 -14.55 11.05
CA ALA A 34 0.91 -14.99 12.40
C ALA A 34 1.19 -13.85 13.42
N VAL A 35 0.71 -14.02 14.65
CA VAL A 35 1.10 -13.15 15.76
C VAL A 35 2.61 -13.25 15.92
N LEU A 36 3.29 -12.11 16.09
CA LEU A 36 4.72 -12.06 16.30
C LEU A 36 5.05 -12.54 17.72
N ASP A 37 5.97 -13.50 17.82
CA ASP A 37 6.45 -14.02 19.11
C ASP A 37 7.51 -13.11 19.78
N GLU A 38 8.10 -12.20 19.01
CA GLU A 38 9.09 -11.21 19.43
C GLU A 38 8.89 -9.86 18.72
N ASP A 39 9.60 -8.83 19.17
CA ASP A 39 9.60 -7.52 18.50
C ASP A 39 10.35 -7.62 17.16
N VAL A 40 9.79 -7.05 16.10
CA VAL A 40 10.43 -6.93 14.78
C VAL A 40 10.66 -5.45 14.46
N GLU A 41 11.93 -5.05 14.35
CA GLU A 41 12.31 -3.69 13.95
C GLU A 41 12.54 -3.62 12.45
N VAL A 42 11.79 -2.75 11.77
CA VAL A 42 11.93 -2.46 10.34
C VAL A 42 12.45 -1.05 10.17
N VAL A 43 13.68 -0.91 9.67
CA VAL A 43 14.36 0.38 9.52
C VAL A 43 15.02 0.48 8.15
N GLY A 44 14.49 1.35 7.29
CA GLY A 44 15.05 1.63 5.96
C GLY A 44 14.02 1.59 4.84
N ASP A 45 14.53 1.36 3.62
CA ASP A 45 13.73 1.32 2.39
C ASP A 45 12.93 0.02 2.29
N ILE A 46 11.66 0.13 1.91
CA ILE A 46 10.76 -1.02 1.71
C ILE A 46 10.36 -1.09 0.24
N SER A 47 10.34 -2.31 -0.31
CA SER A 47 9.83 -2.58 -1.65
C SER A 47 8.86 -3.75 -1.64
N ALA A 48 7.95 -3.78 -2.61
CA ALA A 48 7.11 -4.92 -2.89
C ALA A 48 7.22 -5.31 -4.38
N GLU A 49 7.36 -6.61 -4.62
CA GLU A 49 7.28 -7.26 -5.92
C GLU A 49 5.90 -7.90 -6.02
N ILE A 50 5.02 -7.35 -6.86
CA ILE A 50 3.65 -7.84 -7.00
C ILE A 50 3.43 -8.33 -8.43
N TRP A 51 3.21 -9.64 -8.60
CA TRP A 51 2.73 -10.22 -9.84
C TRP A 51 1.27 -9.85 -10.05
N PHE A 52 1.01 -9.05 -11.06
CA PHE A 52 -0.21 -8.31 -11.23
C PHE A 52 -0.72 -8.42 -12.67
N ARG A 53 -2.03 -8.53 -12.81
CA ARG A 53 -2.74 -8.37 -14.08
C ARG A 53 -4.06 -7.63 -13.85
N SER A 54 -4.42 -6.75 -14.77
CA SER A 54 -5.67 -6.03 -14.82
C SER A 54 -6.54 -6.52 -16.00
N SER A 55 -7.83 -6.21 -15.98
CA SER A 55 -8.70 -6.35 -17.16
C SER A 55 -8.56 -5.18 -18.14
N LEU A 56 -7.81 -4.12 -17.78
CA LEU A 56 -7.54 -2.95 -18.64
C LEU A 56 -6.03 -2.72 -18.80
N PRO A 57 -5.57 -2.04 -19.87
CA PRO A 57 -4.14 -1.77 -20.09
C PRO A 57 -3.50 -0.77 -19.12
N TYR A 58 -4.30 -0.02 -18.35
CA TYR A 58 -3.81 1.00 -17.43
C TYR A 58 -4.37 0.75 -16.03
N ALA A 59 -3.48 0.55 -15.07
CA ALA A 59 -3.87 0.31 -13.68
C ALA A 59 -2.80 0.84 -12.72
N ASP A 60 -3.20 1.06 -11.48
CA ASP A 60 -2.24 1.30 -10.39
C ASP A 60 -2.12 0.06 -9.52
N VAL A 61 -0.95 -0.14 -8.94
CA VAL A 61 -0.72 -1.10 -7.86
C VAL A 61 -0.30 -0.31 -6.63
N PHE A 62 -1.20 -0.26 -5.66
CA PHE A 62 -0.98 0.36 -4.36
C PHE A 62 -0.66 -0.72 -3.33
N VAL A 63 0.38 -0.49 -2.52
CA VAL A 63 0.77 -1.39 -1.43
C VAL A 63 0.96 -0.58 -0.16
N ARG A 64 0.33 -1.01 0.94
CA ARG A 64 0.49 -0.42 2.27
C ARG A 64 0.93 -1.46 3.28
N LEU A 65 1.90 -1.09 4.10
CA LEU A 65 2.31 -1.81 5.29
C LEU A 65 1.51 -1.30 6.50
N CYS A 66 0.95 -2.21 7.27
CA CYS A 66 0.18 -1.94 8.48
C CYS A 66 0.68 -2.77 9.67
N ASP A 67 0.56 -2.20 10.86
CA ASP A 67 0.80 -2.81 12.16
C ASP A 67 -0.55 -3.13 12.82
N VAL A 68 -0.90 -4.41 12.92
CA VAL A 68 -2.15 -4.85 13.53
C VAL A 68 -1.93 -5.11 15.01
N ASP A 69 -2.60 -4.34 15.86
CA ASP A 69 -2.47 -4.44 17.31
C ASP A 69 -3.22 -5.68 17.88
N PRO A 70 -3.00 -6.05 19.16
CA PRO A 70 -3.64 -7.22 19.77
C PRO A 70 -5.18 -7.12 19.86
N ALA A 71 -5.74 -5.93 19.72
CA ALA A 71 -7.19 -5.70 19.66
C ALA A 71 -7.74 -5.82 18.22
N GLY A 72 -6.87 -6.06 17.22
CA GLY A 72 -7.23 -6.23 15.82
C GLY A 72 -7.31 -4.92 15.02
N ARG A 73 -6.90 -3.78 15.58
CA ARG A 73 -6.88 -2.50 14.84
C ARG A 73 -5.66 -2.44 13.94
N SER A 74 -5.85 -2.01 12.69
CA SER A 74 -4.81 -2.01 11.66
C SER A 74 -4.26 -0.60 11.45
N TRP A 75 -3.05 -0.32 11.94
CA TRP A 75 -2.46 1.01 11.87
C TRP A 75 -1.53 1.12 10.67
N ASN A 76 -1.75 2.09 9.77
CA ASN A 76 -0.81 2.29 8.66
C ASN A 76 0.58 2.68 9.15
N VAL A 77 1.60 2.11 8.50
CA VAL A 77 3.02 2.40 8.73
C VAL A 77 3.57 3.24 7.57
N CYS A 78 3.62 2.67 6.37
CA CYS A 78 4.01 3.34 5.15
C CYS A 78 3.33 2.70 3.94
N ASP A 79 3.38 3.36 2.79
CA ASP A 79 2.80 2.83 1.56
C ASP A 79 3.49 3.39 0.32
N GLY A 80 3.12 2.87 -0.84
CA GLY A 80 3.66 3.22 -2.14
C GLY A 80 2.67 2.86 -3.24
N LEU A 81 2.86 3.47 -4.41
CA LEU A 81 2.05 3.22 -5.59
C LEU A 81 2.94 3.24 -6.83
N VAL A 82 2.71 2.31 -7.75
CA VAL A 82 3.25 2.37 -9.10
C VAL A 82 2.10 2.32 -10.11
N SER A 83 2.24 3.05 -11.21
CA SER A 83 1.32 2.98 -12.35
C SER A 83 1.91 2.10 -13.42
N LEU A 84 1.09 1.24 -14.00
CA LEU A 84 1.47 0.34 -15.07
C LEU A 84 0.78 0.76 -16.37
N THR A 85 1.54 0.65 -17.47
CA THR A 85 1.02 0.47 -18.82
C THR A 85 1.08 -1.01 -19.17
N ASP A 86 0.28 -1.45 -20.13
CA ASP A 86 0.16 -2.86 -20.53
C ASP A 86 -0.20 -3.76 -19.33
N ALA A 87 -1.01 -3.22 -18.42
CA ALA A 87 -1.41 -3.87 -17.18
C ALA A 87 -2.32 -5.08 -17.42
N ASP A 88 -2.87 -5.24 -18.63
CA ASP A 88 -3.63 -6.40 -19.07
C ASP A 88 -2.76 -7.62 -19.41
N GLU A 89 -1.43 -7.44 -19.45
CA GLU A 89 -0.44 -8.50 -19.42
C GLU A 89 0.01 -8.81 -17.99
N LEU A 90 0.19 -10.10 -17.68
CA LEU A 90 0.73 -10.50 -16.38
C LEU A 90 2.20 -10.05 -16.28
N SER A 91 2.49 -9.17 -15.34
CA SER A 91 3.83 -8.63 -15.13
C SER A 91 4.13 -8.42 -13.65
N ARG A 92 5.41 -8.15 -13.35
CA ARG A 92 5.86 -7.82 -12.00
C ARG A 92 5.85 -6.32 -11.78
N ALA A 93 4.93 -5.86 -10.94
CA ALA A 93 4.87 -4.49 -10.47
C ALA A 93 5.88 -4.26 -9.33
N MET A 94 6.83 -3.35 -9.55
CA MET A 94 7.82 -2.94 -8.56
C MET A 94 7.33 -1.72 -7.78
N VAL A 95 6.81 -1.92 -6.57
CA VAL A 95 6.30 -0.84 -5.72
C VAL A 95 7.36 -0.46 -4.70
N ARG A 96 7.88 0.77 -4.77
CA ARG A 96 8.72 1.34 -3.71
C ARG A 96 7.81 2.02 -2.68
N LEU A 97 7.90 1.60 -1.43
CA LEU A 97 7.19 2.23 -0.32
C LEU A 97 8.08 3.31 0.30
N TRP A 98 7.45 4.27 0.98
CA TRP A 98 8.21 5.26 1.76
C TRP A 98 9.09 4.57 2.82
N PRO A 99 10.34 5.02 3.01
CA PRO A 99 11.21 4.48 4.05
C PRO A 99 10.59 4.66 5.44
N THR A 100 10.84 3.72 6.35
CA THR A 100 10.27 3.76 7.70
C THR A 100 11.28 3.36 8.76
N ALA A 101 11.00 3.74 9.99
CA ALA A 101 11.62 3.19 11.19
C ALA A 101 10.48 2.83 12.15
N HIS A 102 10.07 1.56 12.15
CA HIS A 102 8.91 1.08 12.90
C HIS A 102 9.24 -0.23 13.61
N ARG A 103 8.79 -0.34 14.86
CA ARG A 103 8.88 -1.58 15.64
C ARG A 103 7.51 -2.20 15.77
N PHE A 104 7.31 -3.32 15.09
CA PHE A 104 6.16 -4.20 15.31
C PHE A 104 6.40 -4.96 16.60
N ARG A 105 5.55 -4.76 17.60
CA ARG A 105 5.78 -5.38 18.91
C ARG A 105 5.38 -6.84 18.92
N ARG A 106 5.99 -7.62 19.81
CA ARG A 106 5.46 -8.94 20.20
C ARG A 106 3.95 -8.85 20.47
N GLY A 107 3.20 -9.82 19.98
CA GLY A 107 1.73 -9.84 20.07
C GLY A 107 1.01 -9.09 18.95
N HIS A 108 1.71 -8.28 18.15
CA HIS A 108 1.16 -7.65 16.95
C HIS A 108 1.26 -8.58 15.73
N ARG A 109 0.77 -8.12 14.58
CA ARG A 109 0.96 -8.77 13.27
C ARG A 109 1.41 -7.74 12.24
N ILE A 110 2.18 -8.19 11.26
CA ILE A 110 2.50 -7.40 10.08
C ILE A 110 1.41 -7.69 9.04
N ARG A 111 0.80 -6.63 8.50
CA ARG A 111 -0.20 -6.73 7.43
C ARG A 111 0.22 -5.94 6.21
N VAL A 112 0.03 -6.53 5.05
CA VAL A 112 0.13 -5.86 3.75
C VAL A 112 -1.27 -5.69 3.19
N GLN A 113 -1.61 -4.47 2.77
CA GLN A 113 -2.78 -4.18 1.96
C GLN A 113 -2.36 -3.97 0.51
N ILE A 114 -3.13 -4.53 -0.43
CA ILE A 114 -2.96 -4.31 -1.86
C ILE A 114 -4.31 -3.87 -2.45
N SER A 115 -4.29 -2.79 -3.23
CA SER A 115 -5.45 -2.29 -3.98
C SER A 115 -5.00 -1.63 -5.28
N SER A 116 -5.95 -1.18 -6.11
CA SER A 116 -5.66 -0.40 -7.32
C SER A 116 -5.93 1.10 -7.13
N GLY A 117 -5.42 1.64 -6.04
CA GLY A 117 -5.45 3.07 -5.74
C GLY A 117 -5.74 3.39 -4.28
N ALA A 118 -5.47 4.65 -3.91
CA ALA A 118 -5.66 5.16 -2.56
C ALA A 118 -6.02 6.66 -2.57
N PHE A 119 -7.17 6.99 -3.16
CA PHE A 119 -7.71 8.36 -3.11
C PHE A 119 -8.11 8.73 -1.67
N PRO A 120 -7.88 9.96 -1.18
CA PRO A 120 -7.37 11.14 -1.90
C PRO A 120 -5.84 11.26 -1.93
N ARG A 121 -5.10 10.34 -1.31
CA ARG A 121 -3.63 10.40 -1.26
C ARG A 121 -3.00 10.33 -2.64
N TYR A 122 -3.53 9.49 -3.52
CA TYR A 122 -3.16 9.41 -4.93
C TYR A 122 -4.35 9.75 -5.81
N ALA A 123 -4.13 10.53 -6.88
CA ALA A 123 -5.15 10.76 -7.90
C ALA A 123 -5.58 9.42 -8.50
N ARG A 124 -6.88 9.24 -8.78
CA ARG A 124 -7.40 7.98 -9.34
C ARG A 124 -6.80 7.72 -10.72
N ASN A 125 -6.52 6.45 -11.04
CA ASN A 125 -6.23 6.03 -12.40
C ASN A 125 -7.57 5.89 -13.17
N PRO A 126 -7.74 6.54 -14.33
CA PRO A 126 -8.97 6.42 -15.11
C PRO A 126 -9.20 5.05 -15.74
N GLY A 127 -8.17 4.22 -15.89
CA GLY A 127 -8.23 2.97 -16.64
C GLY A 127 -8.18 3.14 -18.16
N THR A 128 -8.20 4.38 -18.66
CA THR A 128 -8.24 4.72 -20.10
C THR A 128 -6.89 5.13 -20.67
N GLY A 129 -5.90 5.43 -19.83
CA GLY A 129 -4.63 6.05 -20.23
C GLY A 129 -4.69 7.57 -20.39
N GLU A 130 -5.88 8.17 -20.26
CA GLU A 130 -6.04 9.63 -20.29
C GLU A 130 -5.36 10.30 -19.08
N PRO A 131 -4.94 11.58 -19.20
CA PRO A 131 -4.34 12.29 -18.08
C PRO A 131 -5.31 12.39 -16.88
N ARG A 132 -4.85 11.97 -15.69
CA ARG A 132 -5.68 11.89 -14.46
C ARG A 132 -6.41 13.19 -14.11
N ALA A 133 -5.82 14.34 -14.45
CA ALA A 133 -6.37 15.66 -14.13
C ALA A 133 -7.53 16.06 -15.05
N THR A 134 -7.61 15.51 -16.26
CA THR A 134 -8.57 15.93 -17.29
C THR A 134 -9.48 14.80 -17.77
N ALA A 135 -9.19 13.55 -17.39
CA ALA A 135 -10.01 12.40 -17.76
C ALA A 135 -11.46 12.59 -17.31
N ALA A 136 -12.39 12.46 -18.25
CA ALA A 136 -13.82 12.54 -17.99
C ALA A 136 -14.47 11.16 -17.84
N THR A 137 -13.80 10.11 -18.35
CA THR A 137 -14.28 8.74 -18.33
C THR A 137 -13.46 7.92 -17.34
N LEU A 138 -14.15 7.16 -16.47
CA LEU A 138 -13.52 6.19 -15.57
C LEU A 138 -14.04 4.81 -15.93
N LEU A 139 -13.13 3.89 -16.24
CA LEU A 139 -13.48 2.51 -16.55
C LEU A 139 -13.25 1.61 -15.33
N PRO A 140 -14.23 0.77 -14.94
CA PRO A 140 -14.01 -0.25 -13.93
C PRO A 140 -13.05 -1.32 -14.47
N ALA A 141 -12.25 -1.91 -13.59
CA ALA A 141 -11.30 -2.95 -13.96
C ALA A 141 -11.14 -3.98 -12.85
N ASP A 142 -11.13 -5.26 -13.26
CA ASP A 142 -10.83 -6.38 -12.39
C ASP A 142 -9.32 -6.53 -12.25
N GLN A 143 -8.86 -6.74 -11.02
CA GLN A 143 -7.43 -6.82 -10.70
C GLN A 143 -7.12 -8.20 -10.13
N THR A 144 -6.06 -8.82 -10.62
CA THR A 144 -5.61 -10.14 -10.19
C THR A 144 -4.19 -10.05 -9.65
N ILE A 145 -4.01 -10.55 -8.42
CA ILE A 145 -2.69 -10.70 -7.79
C ILE A 145 -2.33 -12.17 -7.80
N HIS A 146 -1.15 -12.50 -8.32
CA HIS A 146 -0.60 -13.85 -8.30
C HIS A 146 0.42 -13.98 -7.16
N HIS A 147 0.40 -15.08 -6.42
CA HIS A 147 1.33 -15.34 -5.31
C HIS A 147 1.65 -16.84 -5.17
N ASP A 148 1.61 -17.56 -6.30
CA ASP A 148 2.00 -18.96 -6.40
C ASP A 148 3.53 -19.11 -6.57
N PRO A 149 4.11 -20.33 -6.51
CA PRO A 149 5.56 -20.50 -6.62
C PRO A 149 6.20 -20.00 -7.91
N ALA A 150 5.46 -19.94 -9.03
CA ALA A 150 5.95 -19.36 -10.28
C ALA A 150 5.85 -17.83 -10.30
N HIS A 151 4.99 -17.26 -9.45
CA HIS A 151 4.72 -15.83 -9.34
C HIS A 151 4.80 -15.36 -7.87
N PRO A 152 6.00 -15.42 -7.24
CA PRO A 152 6.14 -15.24 -5.80
C PRO A 152 6.05 -13.76 -5.38
N SER A 153 4.85 -13.19 -5.37
CA SER A 153 4.63 -11.83 -4.86
C SER A 153 5.07 -11.72 -3.41
N ALA A 154 5.84 -10.68 -3.09
CA ALA A 154 6.42 -10.50 -1.76
C ALA A 154 6.66 -9.02 -1.44
N ILE A 155 6.69 -8.73 -0.13
CA ILE A 155 7.22 -7.47 0.40
C ILE A 155 8.58 -7.75 1.04
N THR A 156 9.55 -6.87 0.79
CA THR A 156 10.89 -6.96 1.37
C THR A 156 11.01 -5.90 2.47
N LEU A 157 11.27 -6.36 3.69
CA LEU A 157 11.40 -5.51 4.87
C LEU A 157 12.86 -5.48 5.35
N PRO A 158 13.47 -4.30 5.54
CA PRO A 158 14.81 -4.17 6.12
C PRO A 158 14.74 -4.40 7.63
N ILE A 159 14.78 -5.68 8.03
CA ILE A 159 14.73 -6.06 9.45
C ILE A 159 16.09 -5.77 10.09
N ARG A 160 16.08 -5.01 11.19
CA ARG A 160 17.25 -4.82 12.03
C ARG A 160 17.36 -5.99 13.00
N THR A 161 18.43 -6.76 12.91
CA THR A 161 18.80 -7.71 13.96
C THR A 161 19.40 -6.93 15.13
N SER A 162 18.91 -7.18 16.34
CA SER A 162 19.56 -6.67 17.55
C SER A 162 20.85 -7.48 17.75
N ASP A 163 22.01 -6.80 17.77
CA ASP A 163 23.29 -7.35 18.24
C ASP A 163 23.31 -7.46 19.78
#